data_AF-A0A6J1CZZ6-F1
#
_entry.id   AF-A0A6J1CZZ6-F1
#
_cell.length_a   1.000
_cell.length_b   1.000
_cell.length_c   1.000
_cell.angle_alpha   90.00
_cell.angle_beta   90.00
_cell.angle_gamma   90.00
#
_symmetry.space_group_name_H-M   'P 1'
#
loop_
_entity.id
_entity.type
_entity.pdbx_description
1 polymer ?
#
loop_
_entity_poly.entity_id
_entity_poly.type
_entity_poly.pdbx_seq_one_letter_code
_entity_poly.pdbx_strand_id
1 'polypeptide(L)'
;MRARLVVFPIRGRNWCFGRSIDPAASDSASSQTPSTLKDLWIRISSSSSSKSDAHSSTTSSSNAEIVTDFISFKMNKAWTALENAPNGSFKNKLHGIGLKLLSRVKPDEIFLKSITKDVTNVEITYPSSLNPRLVRRRLRHIALRGTAIHKKYFYGSVSLLPVTSAFTVLPLPNIPFFWVLFRTYSHWRALKGSEKLLQLVSDRSYSFNSSTDGNKTVHKVRQHPGSTLDLQPSKELDKILSQMEGRGGDTTAIKDICKIFDLNANNVLKYKDRM
;
A
#
# COMPACT_ATOMS: atom_id res chain seq x y z
N MET A 1 -1.94 -13.43 -3.44
CA MET A 1 -0.73 -12.80 -4.02
C MET A 1 0.35 -12.68 -2.95
N ARG A 2 1.64 -12.72 -3.31
CA ARG A 2 2.77 -12.54 -2.39
C ARG A 2 3.21 -11.07 -2.37
N ALA A 3 3.59 -10.54 -1.22
CA ALA A 3 4.18 -9.21 -1.11
C ALA A 3 5.57 -9.29 -0.49
N ARG A 4 6.55 -8.65 -1.13
CA ARG A 4 7.91 -8.53 -0.63
C ARG A 4 8.09 -7.19 0.07
N LEU A 5 8.46 -7.23 1.34
CA LEU A 5 8.71 -6.07 2.18
C LEU A 5 10.18 -6.05 2.56
N VAL A 6 10.78 -4.87 2.56
CA VAL A 6 12.16 -4.67 2.98
C VAL A 6 12.17 -3.71 4.16
N VAL A 7 12.81 -4.15 5.24
CA VAL A 7 12.85 -3.43 6.51
C VAL A 7 14.28 -3.32 7.00
N PHE A 8 14.76 -2.10 7.19
CA PHE A 8 16.11 -1.85 7.70
C PHE A 8 16.18 -0.57 8.54
N PRO A 9 17.09 -0.52 9.52
CA PRO A 9 17.40 0.72 10.23
C PRO A 9 18.18 1.66 9.29
N ILE A 10 17.81 2.94 9.25
CA ILE A 10 18.56 3.97 8.51
C ILE A 10 19.60 4.60 9.44
N ARG A 11 19.14 5.19 10.55
CA ARG A 11 19.99 5.87 11.52
C ARG A 11 19.29 5.98 12.87
N GLY A 12 19.93 5.49 13.93
CA GLY A 12 19.39 5.52 15.30
C GLY A 12 18.03 4.84 15.43
N ARG A 13 16.99 5.61 15.76
CA ARG A 13 15.61 5.11 15.95
C ARG A 13 14.75 5.13 14.68
N ASN A 14 15.30 5.58 13.54
CA ASN A 14 14.56 5.67 12.29
C ASN A 14 14.67 4.39 11.48
N TRP A 15 13.52 3.82 11.13
CA TRP A 15 13.39 2.56 10.40
C TRP A 15 12.72 2.84 9.06
N CYS A 16 13.26 2.23 8.00
CA CYS A 16 12.63 2.19 6.69
C CYS A 16 11.69 1.00 6.62
N PHE A 17 10.49 1.23 6.09
CA PHE A 17 9.56 0.20 5.70
C PHE A 17 9.18 0.44 4.24
N GLY A 18 9.54 -0.48 3.36
CA GLY A 18 9.21 -0.39 1.94
C GLY A 18 8.68 -1.71 1.42
N ARG A 19 7.82 -1.63 0.41
CA ARG A 19 7.44 -2.78 -0.40
C ARG A 19 8.30 -2.77 -1.67
N SER A 20 8.85 -3.91 -2.07
CA SER A 20 9.50 -4.00 -3.38
C SER A 20 8.45 -3.87 -4.49
N ILE A 21 8.83 -3.21 -5.56
CA ILE A 21 8.00 -3.12 -6.75
C ILE A 21 8.15 -4.45 -7.48
N ASP A 22 7.06 -5.22 -7.64
CA ASP A 22 7.06 -6.38 -8.54
C ASP A 22 6.77 -5.86 -9.95
N PRO A 23 7.75 -5.81 -10.87
CA PRO A 23 7.55 -5.26 -12.21
C PRO A 23 6.46 -6.02 -13.00
N ALA A 24 6.35 -7.33 -12.80
CA ALA A 24 5.37 -8.18 -13.49
C ALA A 24 3.89 -7.85 -13.18
N ALA A 25 3.60 -7.19 -12.05
CA ALA A 25 2.23 -6.83 -11.67
C ALA A 25 1.73 -5.54 -12.34
N SER A 26 2.63 -4.67 -12.84
CA SER A 26 2.23 -3.42 -13.52
C SER A 26 1.80 -3.66 -14.96
N ASP A 27 2.44 -4.61 -15.67
CA ASP A 27 2.19 -4.83 -17.10
C ASP A 27 0.91 -5.63 -17.37
N SER A 28 0.49 -6.45 -16.40
CA SER A 28 -0.70 -7.31 -16.53
C SER A 28 -2.03 -6.57 -16.39
N ALA A 29 -2.03 -5.35 -15.81
CA ALA A 29 -3.24 -4.55 -15.61
C ALA A 29 -3.65 -3.71 -16.83
N SER A 30 -2.73 -3.47 -17.77
CA SER A 30 -2.96 -2.59 -18.92
C SER A 30 -3.94 -3.17 -19.95
N SER A 31 -3.97 -4.49 -20.12
CA SER A 31 -4.64 -5.14 -21.26
C SER A 31 -6.12 -5.43 -21.04
N GLN A 32 -6.64 -5.29 -19.81
CA GLN A 32 -8.02 -5.64 -19.47
C GLN A 32 -8.90 -4.45 -19.05
N THR A 33 -8.40 -3.20 -19.06
CA THR A 33 -9.18 -2.04 -18.58
C THR A 33 -10.17 -1.54 -19.65
N PRO A 34 -11.46 -1.32 -19.32
CA PRO A 34 -12.39 -0.71 -20.25
C PRO A 34 -12.02 0.76 -20.48
N SER A 35 -11.89 1.17 -21.74
CA SER A 35 -11.52 2.55 -22.11
C SER A 35 -12.72 3.51 -22.18
N THR A 36 -13.93 2.98 -22.41
CA THR A 36 -15.16 3.74 -22.69
C THR A 36 -16.29 3.38 -21.73
N LEU A 37 -17.20 4.33 -21.47
CA LEU A 37 -18.41 4.09 -20.65
C LEU A 37 -19.33 3.03 -21.27
N LYS A 38 -19.40 2.97 -22.61
CA LYS A 38 -20.13 1.93 -23.33
C LYS A 38 -19.53 0.55 -23.03
N ASP A 39 -18.21 0.42 -23.11
CA ASP A 39 -17.50 -0.83 -22.81
C ASP A 39 -17.66 -1.25 -21.34
N LEU A 40 -17.67 -0.29 -20.41
CA LEU A 40 -17.96 -0.53 -19.00
C LEU A 40 -19.38 -1.06 -18.81
N TRP A 41 -20.38 -0.40 -19.41
CA TRP A 41 -21.78 -0.78 -19.28
C TRP A 41 -22.03 -2.15 -19.90
N ILE A 42 -21.50 -2.41 -21.10
CA ILE A 42 -21.56 -3.72 -21.77
C ILE A 42 -20.93 -4.81 -20.91
N ARG A 43 -19.75 -4.57 -20.30
CA ARG A 43 -19.09 -5.55 -19.43
C ARG A 43 -19.89 -5.85 -18.16
N ILE A 44 -20.42 -4.83 -17.49
CA ILE A 44 -21.26 -5.00 -16.30
C ILE A 44 -22.58 -5.70 -16.64
N SER A 45 -23.20 -5.38 -17.78
CA SER A 45 -24.41 -6.05 -18.23
C SER A 45 -24.13 -7.50 -18.63
N SER A 46 -23.01 -7.78 -19.30
CA SER A 46 -22.63 -9.14 -19.70
C SER A 46 -22.29 -10.06 -18.52
N SER A 47 -21.67 -9.53 -17.46
CA SER A 47 -21.40 -10.28 -16.22
C SER A 47 -22.68 -10.63 -15.45
N SER A 48 -23.76 -9.85 -15.66
CA SER A 48 -25.08 -10.11 -15.07
C SER A 48 -25.92 -11.12 -15.85
N SER A 49 -25.73 -11.23 -17.18
CA SER A 49 -26.48 -12.16 -18.04
C SER A 49 -25.87 -13.57 -18.09
N SER A 50 -24.60 -13.73 -17.72
CA SER A 50 -23.93 -15.04 -17.65
C SER A 50 -23.99 -15.63 -16.24
N LYS A 51 -25.00 -16.47 -15.95
CA LYS A 51 -25.10 -17.50 -14.88
C LYS A 51 -26.40 -17.40 -14.06
N SER A 52 -27.39 -18.19 -14.50
CA SER A 52 -28.29 -18.88 -13.58
C SER A 52 -27.47 -19.86 -12.72
N ASP A 53 -27.79 -19.88 -11.43
CA ASP A 53 -27.38 -20.85 -10.40
C ASP A 53 -26.02 -20.65 -9.68
N ALA A 54 -26.17 -20.28 -8.39
CA ALA A 54 -25.25 -20.45 -7.26
C ALA A 54 -23.92 -19.65 -7.18
N HIS A 55 -23.98 -18.36 -6.83
CA HIS A 55 -23.14 -17.66 -5.80
C HIS A 55 -23.25 -16.12 -5.96
N SER A 56 -24.06 -15.46 -5.13
CA SER A 56 -24.31 -14.01 -5.23
C SER A 56 -23.21 -13.09 -4.66
N SER A 57 -22.18 -13.64 -4.01
CA SER A 57 -21.12 -12.85 -3.36
C SER A 57 -19.95 -12.48 -4.27
N THR A 58 -19.70 -13.22 -5.35
CA THR A 58 -18.56 -13.02 -6.27
C THR A 58 -18.86 -12.04 -7.41
N THR A 59 -20.13 -11.86 -7.78
CA THR A 59 -20.53 -10.93 -8.85
C THR A 59 -20.36 -9.46 -8.46
N SER A 60 -20.71 -9.11 -7.21
CA SER A 60 -20.58 -7.73 -6.73
C SER A 60 -19.13 -7.27 -6.58
N SER A 61 -18.21 -8.16 -6.21
CA SER A 61 -16.78 -7.82 -6.15
C SER A 61 -16.19 -7.61 -7.54
N SER A 62 -16.52 -8.47 -8.51
CA SER A 62 -16.02 -8.34 -9.89
C SER A 62 -16.54 -7.07 -10.58
N ASN A 63 -17.81 -6.73 -10.41
CA ASN A 63 -18.37 -5.48 -10.97
C ASN A 63 -17.73 -4.24 -10.33
N ALA A 64 -17.47 -4.28 -9.02
CA ALA A 64 -16.77 -3.20 -8.33
C ALA A 64 -15.32 -3.04 -8.84
N GLU A 65 -14.61 -4.15 -9.08
CA GLU A 65 -13.25 -4.15 -9.66
C GLU A 65 -13.25 -3.48 -11.03
N ILE A 66 -14.17 -3.85 -11.93
CA ILE A 66 -14.31 -3.26 -13.28
C ILE A 66 -14.54 -1.74 -13.22
N VAL A 67 -15.41 -1.29 -12.31
CA VAL A 67 -15.69 0.15 -12.11
C VAL A 67 -14.45 0.86 -11.56
N THR A 68 -13.76 0.26 -10.58
CA THR A 68 -12.55 0.86 -10.01
C THR A 68 -11.42 0.95 -11.04
N ASP A 69 -11.30 -0.02 -11.93
CA ASP A 69 -10.32 -0.04 -13.01
C ASP A 69 -10.58 1.05 -14.03
N PHE A 70 -11.85 1.24 -14.42
CA PHE A 70 -12.25 2.32 -15.31
C PHE A 70 -11.95 3.71 -14.73
N ILE A 71 -12.31 3.94 -13.46
CA ILE A 71 -12.04 5.20 -12.76
C ILE A 71 -10.53 5.44 -12.70
N SER A 72 -9.76 4.41 -12.35
CA SER A 72 -8.30 4.47 -12.29
C SER A 72 -7.70 4.83 -13.65
N PHE A 73 -8.17 4.20 -14.73
CA PHE A 73 -7.73 4.51 -16.10
C PHE A 73 -8.00 5.98 -16.47
N LYS A 74 -9.23 6.47 -16.22
CA LYS A 74 -9.58 7.87 -16.50
C LYS A 74 -8.75 8.85 -15.69
N MET A 75 -8.51 8.56 -14.41
CA MET A 75 -7.68 9.38 -13.54
C MET A 75 -6.21 9.39 -13.99
N ASN A 76 -5.64 8.24 -14.33
CA ASN A 76 -4.27 8.14 -14.84
C ASN A 76 -4.12 8.91 -16.16
N LYS A 77 -5.09 8.81 -17.07
CA LYS A 77 -5.11 9.59 -18.31
C LYS A 77 -5.20 11.11 -18.04
N ALA A 78 -6.04 11.52 -17.10
CA ALA A 78 -6.15 12.93 -16.72
C ALA A 78 -4.86 13.44 -16.05
N TRP A 79 -4.22 12.62 -15.21
CA TRP A 79 -2.97 12.95 -14.54
C TRP A 79 -1.81 13.08 -15.52
N THR A 80 -1.64 12.12 -16.43
CA THR A 80 -0.62 12.17 -17.50
C THR A 80 -0.85 13.35 -18.44
N ALA A 81 -2.09 13.70 -18.75
CA ALA A 81 -2.41 14.91 -19.51
C ALA A 81 -2.04 16.21 -18.76
N LEU A 82 -2.06 16.18 -17.43
CA LEU A 82 -1.65 17.31 -16.58
C LEU A 82 -0.12 17.44 -16.51
N GLU A 83 0.58 16.30 -16.47
CA GLU A 83 2.03 16.19 -16.50
C GLU A 83 2.62 16.67 -17.84
N ASN A 84 1.99 16.31 -18.96
CA ASN A 84 2.42 16.70 -20.31
C ASN A 84 2.03 18.15 -20.70
N ALA A 85 1.39 18.90 -19.80
CA ALA A 85 0.94 20.26 -20.10
C ALA A 85 2.12 21.25 -20.17
N PRO A 86 2.06 22.26 -21.06
CA PRO A 86 3.17 23.20 -21.26
C PRO A 86 3.53 23.98 -19.99
N ASN A 87 4.83 24.29 -19.86
CA ASN A 87 5.38 25.07 -18.75
C ASN A 87 4.71 26.44 -18.63
N GLY A 88 4.12 26.71 -17.46
CA GLY A 88 3.39 27.96 -17.18
C GLY A 88 1.86 27.86 -17.27
N SER A 89 1.30 26.80 -17.87
CA SER A 89 -0.15 26.58 -17.90
C SER A 89 -0.72 26.34 -16.51
N PHE A 90 -1.97 26.74 -16.27
CA PHE A 90 -2.71 26.43 -15.03
C PHE A 90 -2.70 24.92 -14.73
N LYS A 91 -2.71 24.09 -15.78
CA LYS A 91 -2.59 22.63 -15.68
C LYS A 91 -1.26 22.18 -15.07
N ASN A 92 -0.13 22.70 -15.56
CA ASN A 92 1.18 22.36 -15.00
C ASN A 92 1.34 22.91 -13.57
N LYS A 93 0.79 24.10 -13.27
CA LYS A 93 0.73 24.61 -11.88
C LYS A 93 -0.06 23.67 -10.97
N LEU A 94 -1.20 23.15 -11.44
CA LEU A 94 -2.01 22.18 -10.70
C LEU A 94 -1.25 20.87 -10.48
N HIS A 95 -0.51 20.39 -11.48
CA HIS A 95 0.37 19.23 -11.35
C HIS A 95 1.43 19.46 -10.25
N GLY A 96 2.11 20.61 -10.28
CA GLY A 96 3.10 21.00 -9.28
C GLY A 96 2.52 21.08 -7.85
N ILE A 97 1.32 21.66 -7.70
CA ILE A 97 0.61 21.69 -6.41
C ILE A 97 0.27 20.27 -5.96
N GLY A 98 -0.21 19.42 -6.87
CA GLY A 98 -0.50 18.01 -6.61
C GLY A 98 0.73 17.25 -6.14
N LEU A 99 1.87 17.39 -6.82
CA LEU A 99 3.14 16.80 -6.41
C LEU A 99 3.60 17.31 -5.04
N LYS A 100 3.44 18.61 -4.76
CA LYS A 100 3.76 19.22 -3.46
C LYS A 100 2.87 18.69 -2.33
N LEU A 101 1.61 18.35 -2.63
CA LEU A 101 0.70 17.74 -1.67
C LEU A 101 1.01 16.25 -1.45
N LEU A 102 1.31 15.52 -2.52
CA LEU A 102 1.71 14.11 -2.46
C LEU A 102 3.06 13.92 -1.76
N SER A 103 4.00 14.86 -1.92
CA SER A 103 5.30 14.81 -1.25
C SER A 103 5.16 14.92 0.27
N ARG A 104 4.14 15.63 0.77
CA ARG A 104 3.82 15.77 2.19
C ARG A 104 3.19 14.53 2.84
N VAL A 105 2.79 13.54 2.05
CA VAL A 105 2.23 12.30 2.59
C VAL A 105 3.31 11.54 3.35
N LYS A 106 2.99 11.12 4.58
CA LYS A 106 3.92 10.40 5.46
C LYS A 106 4.33 9.07 4.81
N PRO A 107 5.61 8.68 4.92
CA PRO A 107 6.07 7.46 4.27
C PRO A 107 5.42 6.20 4.87
N ASP A 108 5.05 6.22 6.16
CA ASP A 108 4.25 5.17 6.81
C ASP A 108 2.90 4.94 6.13
N GLU A 109 2.24 6.01 5.68
CA GLU A 109 0.95 5.93 4.98
C GLU A 109 1.14 5.30 3.59
N ILE A 110 2.22 5.66 2.89
CA ILE A 110 2.57 5.10 1.57
C ILE A 110 2.86 3.61 1.70
N PHE A 111 3.64 3.22 2.72
CA PHE A 111 3.92 1.83 3.04
C PHE A 111 2.64 1.04 3.32
N LEU A 112 1.79 1.51 4.23
CA LEU A 112 0.56 0.81 4.59
C LEU A 112 -0.41 0.69 3.41
N LYS A 113 -0.51 1.71 2.54
CA LYS A 113 -1.33 1.65 1.32
C LYS A 113 -0.87 0.59 0.32
N SER A 114 0.43 0.31 0.28
CA SER A 114 1.02 -0.71 -0.62
C SER A 114 0.65 -2.15 -0.22
N ILE A 115 0.16 -2.34 1.00
CA ILE A 115 -0.31 -3.63 1.50
C ILE A 115 -1.78 -3.77 1.12
N THR A 116 -2.04 -4.52 0.05
CA THR A 116 -3.40 -4.77 -0.43
C THR A 116 -4.09 -5.86 0.39
N LYS A 117 -5.43 -5.92 0.33
CA LYS A 117 -6.20 -6.94 1.05
C LYS A 117 -5.94 -8.35 0.52
N ASP A 118 -5.56 -8.44 -0.75
CA ASP A 118 -5.36 -9.67 -1.53
C ASP A 118 -3.97 -10.30 -1.33
N VAL A 119 -3.14 -9.65 -0.50
CA VAL A 119 -1.88 -10.20 -0.04
C VAL A 119 -2.18 -11.31 0.96
N THR A 120 -1.91 -12.54 0.53
CA THR A 120 -2.03 -13.74 1.35
C THR A 120 -0.75 -13.98 2.13
N ASN A 121 0.41 -13.76 1.50
CA ASN A 121 1.72 -14.03 2.11
C ASN A 121 2.63 -12.80 2.03
N VAL A 122 3.34 -12.51 3.12
CA VAL A 122 4.28 -11.39 3.21
C VAL A 122 5.68 -11.94 3.49
N GLU A 123 6.59 -11.72 2.56
CA GLU A 123 8.02 -11.99 2.71
C GLU A 123 8.69 -10.72 3.21
N ILE A 124 9.34 -10.76 4.36
CA ILE A 124 10.07 -9.64 4.95
C ILE A 124 11.56 -9.91 4.85
N THR A 125 12.26 -9.11 4.05
CA THR A 125 13.71 -9.07 4.00
C THR A 125 14.23 -8.09 5.04
N TYR A 126 15.12 -8.55 5.91
CA TYR A 126 15.73 -7.75 6.98
C TYR A 126 17.22 -8.08 7.11
N PRO A 127 18.04 -7.16 7.65
CA PRO A 127 19.46 -7.43 7.90
C PRO A 127 19.65 -8.63 8.82
N SER A 128 20.53 -9.58 8.47
CA SER A 128 20.80 -10.79 9.27
C SER A 128 21.45 -10.50 10.62
N SER A 129 22.12 -9.35 10.77
CA SER A 129 22.62 -8.85 12.05
C SER A 129 21.52 -8.53 13.08
N LEU A 130 20.28 -8.38 12.63
CA LEU A 130 19.19 -7.87 13.44
C LEU A 130 18.24 -8.99 13.91
N ASN A 131 17.82 -8.92 15.17
CA ASN A 131 16.91 -9.91 15.75
C ASN A 131 15.52 -9.89 15.05
N PRO A 132 15.00 -11.03 14.56
CA PRO A 132 13.70 -11.10 13.89
C PRO A 132 12.53 -10.71 14.80
N ARG A 133 12.68 -10.93 16.12
CA ARG A 133 11.70 -10.52 17.14
C ARG A 133 11.53 -8.99 17.19
N LEU A 134 12.61 -8.23 16.98
CA LEU A 134 12.57 -6.77 16.99
C LEU A 134 11.86 -6.23 15.75
N VAL A 135 12.16 -6.79 14.57
CA VAL A 135 11.47 -6.46 13.31
C VAL A 135 9.97 -6.66 13.47
N ARG A 136 9.56 -7.82 13.98
CA ARG A 136 8.15 -8.14 14.21
C ARG A 136 7.49 -7.19 15.19
N ARG A 137 8.16 -6.87 16.31
CA ARG A 137 7.63 -5.93 17.32
C ARG A 137 7.44 -4.54 16.72
N ARG A 138 8.41 -4.06 15.92
CA ARG A 138 8.33 -2.76 15.23
C ARG A 138 7.21 -2.75 14.20
N LEU A 139 7.08 -3.81 13.40
CA LEU A 139 6.05 -3.96 12.39
C LEU A 139 4.65 -4.00 12.99
N ARG A 140 4.47 -4.73 14.10
CA ARG A 140 3.23 -4.72 14.88
C ARG A 140 2.90 -3.34 15.41
N HIS A 141 3.90 -2.64 15.96
CA HIS A 141 3.71 -1.30 16.51
C HIS A 141 3.30 -0.28 15.43
N ILE A 142 3.93 -0.31 14.25
CA ILE A 142 3.52 0.57 13.14
C ILE A 142 2.13 0.22 12.62
N ALA A 143 1.78 -1.07 12.56
CA ALA A 143 0.44 -1.50 12.18
C ALA A 143 -0.62 -1.01 13.18
N LEU A 144 -0.42 -1.22 14.48
CA LEU A 144 -1.33 -0.75 15.54
C LEU A 144 -1.49 0.77 15.53
N ARG A 145 -0.36 1.49 15.50
CA ARG A 145 -0.34 2.96 15.46
C ARG A 145 -1.01 3.47 14.18
N GLY A 146 -0.72 2.84 13.05
CA GLY A 146 -1.32 3.15 11.74
C GLY A 146 -2.84 2.98 11.78
N THR A 147 -3.34 1.86 12.31
CA THR A 147 -4.77 1.60 12.43
C THR A 147 -5.48 2.67 13.27
N ALA A 148 -4.96 3.00 14.46
CA ALA A 148 -5.59 4.01 15.32
C ALA A 148 -5.59 5.41 14.67
N ILE A 149 -4.46 5.82 14.09
CA ILE A 149 -4.30 7.13 13.47
C ILE A 149 -5.17 7.26 12.21
N HIS A 150 -5.10 6.28 11.30
CA HIS A 150 -5.82 6.32 10.04
C HIS A 150 -7.32 6.15 10.24
N LYS A 151 -7.77 5.42 11.27
CA LYS A 151 -9.18 5.38 11.67
C LYS A 151 -9.68 6.78 12.05
N LYS A 152 -8.96 7.50 12.93
CA LYS A 152 -9.35 8.86 13.36
C LYS A 152 -9.40 9.83 12.17
N TYR A 153 -8.36 9.86 11.34
CA TYR A 153 -8.33 10.76 10.18
C TYR A 153 -9.32 10.37 9.07
N PHE A 154 -9.62 9.09 8.89
CA PHE A 154 -10.65 8.64 7.97
C PHE A 154 -12.02 9.21 8.37
N TYR A 155 -12.46 8.98 9.61
CA TYR A 155 -13.75 9.52 10.08
C TYR A 155 -13.78 11.05 10.03
N GLY A 156 -12.70 11.72 10.45
CA GLY A 156 -12.63 13.18 10.34
C GLY A 156 -12.71 13.69 8.90
N SER A 157 -12.08 13.00 7.94
CA SER A 157 -12.15 13.39 6.52
C SER A 157 -13.52 13.10 5.91
N VAL A 158 -14.18 11.99 6.30
CA VAL A 158 -15.55 11.66 5.88
C VAL A 158 -16.54 12.72 6.36
N SER A 159 -16.44 13.16 7.62
CA SER A 159 -17.28 14.24 8.15
C SER A 159 -17.09 15.57 7.40
N LEU A 160 -15.90 15.79 6.82
CA LEU A 160 -15.59 17.02 6.07
C LEU A 160 -16.04 16.97 4.60
N LEU A 161 -16.31 15.78 4.04
CA LEU A 161 -16.80 15.62 2.67
C LEU A 161 -18.07 16.43 2.36
N PRO A 162 -19.17 16.35 3.14
CA PRO A 162 -20.37 17.13 2.84
C PRO A 162 -20.12 18.64 2.89
N VAL A 163 -19.29 19.09 3.83
CA VAL A 163 -18.89 20.50 3.94
C VAL A 163 -18.14 20.94 2.70
N THR A 164 -17.11 20.19 2.28
CA THR A 164 -16.37 20.52 1.05
C THR A 164 -17.20 20.36 -0.22
N SER A 165 -18.21 19.47 -0.21
CA SER A 165 -19.13 19.28 -1.34
C SER A 165 -19.98 20.52 -1.56
N ALA A 166 -20.41 21.23 -0.51
CA ALA A 166 -21.16 22.47 -0.67
C ALA A 166 -20.36 23.54 -1.43
N PHE A 167 -19.05 23.59 -1.24
CA PHE A 167 -18.16 24.51 -1.97
C PHE A 167 -17.97 24.14 -3.45
N THR A 168 -18.41 22.95 -3.88
CA THR A 168 -18.26 22.53 -5.29
C THR A 168 -19.18 23.27 -6.26
N VAL A 169 -20.20 23.95 -5.73
CA VAL A 169 -21.15 24.78 -6.50
C VAL A 169 -20.47 26.05 -7.03
N LEU A 170 -19.33 26.45 -6.47
CA LEU A 170 -18.56 27.60 -6.95
C LEU A 170 -17.83 27.26 -8.26
N PRO A 171 -17.70 28.20 -9.21
CA PRO A 171 -17.06 27.98 -10.52
C PRO A 171 -15.52 27.82 -10.43
N LEU A 172 -14.96 27.74 -9.23
CA LEU A 172 -13.53 27.56 -9.00
C LEU A 172 -13.13 26.09 -9.17
N PRO A 173 -11.87 25.80 -9.53
CA PRO A 173 -11.37 24.44 -9.52
C PRO A 173 -11.46 23.88 -8.10
N ASN A 174 -12.30 22.86 -7.92
CA ASN A 174 -12.69 22.25 -6.63
C ASN A 174 -11.55 21.45 -5.95
N ILE A 175 -10.34 22.02 -5.90
CA ILE A 175 -9.13 21.45 -5.29
C ILE A 175 -9.37 21.03 -3.83
N PRO A 176 -10.08 21.80 -2.97
CA PRO A 176 -10.32 21.39 -1.59
C PRO A 176 -11.14 20.10 -1.50
N PHE A 177 -12.20 19.98 -2.31
CA PHE A 177 -13.03 18.79 -2.36
C PHE A 177 -12.24 17.57 -2.83
N PHE A 178 -11.52 17.69 -3.96
CA PHE A 178 -10.69 16.59 -4.47
C PHE A 178 -9.58 16.20 -3.49
N TRP A 179 -9.02 17.16 -2.76
CA TRP A 179 -8.03 16.88 -1.72
C TRP A 179 -8.63 16.09 -0.55
N VAL A 180 -9.78 16.51 -0.02
CA VAL A 180 -10.45 15.78 1.07
C VAL A 180 -10.89 14.39 0.61
N LEU A 181 -11.39 14.25 -0.62
CA LEU A 181 -11.73 12.96 -1.20
C LEU A 181 -10.51 12.04 -1.30
N PHE A 182 -9.39 12.56 -1.83
CA PHE A 182 -8.12 11.85 -1.87
C PHE A 182 -7.66 11.45 -0.47
N ARG A 183 -7.75 12.34 0.52
CA ARG A 183 -7.34 12.05 1.91
C ARG A 183 -8.22 10.98 2.55
N THR A 184 -9.53 11.04 2.34
CA THR A 184 -10.47 10.01 2.79
C THR A 184 -10.10 8.64 2.21
N TYR A 185 -9.91 8.56 0.89
CA TYR A 185 -9.53 7.31 0.22
C TYR A 185 -8.16 6.80 0.70
N SER A 186 -7.17 7.70 0.79
CA SER A 186 -5.81 7.37 1.21
C SER A 186 -5.77 6.82 2.63
N HIS A 187 -6.53 7.42 3.56
CA HIS A 187 -6.65 6.93 4.93
C HIS A 187 -7.44 5.64 5.03
N TRP A 188 -8.51 5.48 4.26
CA TRP A 188 -9.24 4.22 4.19
C TRP A 188 -8.36 3.08 3.68
N ARG A 189 -7.60 3.31 2.60
CA ARG A 189 -6.68 2.32 2.03
C ARG A 189 -5.55 1.98 3.01
N ALA A 190 -4.96 2.98 3.65
CA ALA A 190 -3.92 2.78 4.67
C ALA A 190 -4.45 2.01 5.89
N LEU A 191 -5.67 2.30 6.34
CA LEU A 191 -6.34 1.58 7.43
C LEU A 191 -6.53 0.10 7.08
N LYS A 192 -6.99 -0.19 5.85
CA LYS A 192 -7.16 -1.59 5.40
C LYS A 192 -5.82 -2.33 5.29
N GLY A 193 -4.77 -1.65 4.82
CA GLY A 193 -3.43 -2.21 4.80
C GLY A 193 -2.86 -2.47 6.20
N SER A 194 -3.11 -1.58 7.17
CA SER A 194 -2.64 -1.75 8.55
C SER A 194 -3.39 -2.83 9.32
N GLU A 195 -4.71 -2.95 9.13
CA GLU A 195 -5.51 -4.07 9.64
C GLU A 195 -4.99 -5.40 9.09
N LYS A 196 -4.75 -5.47 7.78
CA LYS A 196 -4.24 -6.68 7.14
C LYS A 196 -2.83 -7.02 7.64
N LEU A 197 -1.94 -6.03 7.71
CA LEU A 197 -0.60 -6.22 8.27
C LEU A 197 -0.63 -6.70 9.72
N LEU A 198 -1.53 -6.15 10.53
CA LEU A 198 -1.70 -6.55 11.92
C LEU A 198 -2.15 -8.01 12.04
N GLN A 199 -3.08 -8.44 11.19
CA GLN A 199 -3.53 -9.83 11.10
C GLN A 199 -2.35 -10.76 10.75
N LEU A 200 -1.60 -10.45 9.68
CA LEU A 200 -0.44 -11.23 9.23
C LEU A 200 0.65 -11.35 10.31
N VAL A 201 0.89 -10.26 11.05
CA VAL A 201 1.89 -10.24 12.12
C VAL A 201 1.40 -10.96 13.38
N SER A 202 0.09 -11.08 13.58
CA SER A 202 -0.52 -11.73 14.75
C SER A 202 -0.73 -13.23 14.54
N ASP A 203 -1.23 -13.68 13.39
CA ASP A 203 -1.58 -15.09 13.12
C ASP A 203 -0.40 -16.06 13.32
N ARG A 204 0.84 -15.62 13.10
CA ARG A 204 2.04 -16.43 13.37
C ARG A 204 2.25 -16.78 14.86
N SER A 205 1.62 -16.08 15.82
CA SER A 205 1.78 -16.44 17.24
C SER A 205 1.08 -17.75 17.61
N TYR A 206 0.18 -18.26 16.79
CA TYR A 206 -0.54 -19.51 17.07
C TYR A 206 0.11 -20.77 16.44
N SER A 207 1.10 -20.62 15.55
CA SER A 207 1.69 -21.75 14.81
C SER A 207 3.03 -22.27 15.36
N PHE A 208 3.59 -21.65 16.40
CA PHE A 208 4.85 -22.10 17.01
C PHE A 208 4.55 -22.54 18.44
N ASN A 209 4.00 -23.76 18.58
CA ASN A 209 4.06 -24.65 19.75
C ASN A 209 3.10 -25.84 19.50
N SER A 210 3.47 -26.76 18.62
CA SER A 210 2.90 -28.12 18.62
C SER A 210 3.98 -29.13 18.27
N SER A 211 4.98 -29.22 19.15
CA SER A 211 5.93 -30.31 19.16
C SER A 211 6.18 -30.69 20.62
N THR A 212 5.14 -31.24 21.25
CA THR A 212 5.28 -32.18 22.35
C THR A 212 3.95 -32.92 22.55
N ASP A 213 4.01 -34.19 22.17
CA ASP A 213 3.50 -35.33 22.91
C ASP A 213 1.99 -35.70 22.86
N GLY A 214 1.82 -37.03 22.73
CA GLY A 214 0.66 -37.89 22.90
C GLY A 214 -0.77 -37.34 23.06
N ASN A 215 -1.64 -37.91 22.23
CA ASN A 215 -3.07 -38.22 22.46
C ASN A 215 -4.17 -37.15 22.23
N LYS A 216 -5.08 -37.56 21.32
CA LYS A 216 -6.54 -37.33 21.30
C LYS A 216 -7.04 -35.88 21.27
N THR A 217 -7.51 -35.45 20.10
CA THR A 217 -8.95 -35.28 19.75
C THR A 217 -9.06 -34.47 18.45
N VAL A 218 -9.77 -35.04 17.47
CA VAL A 218 -10.01 -34.42 16.17
C VAL A 218 -11.14 -33.40 16.32
N HIS A 219 -10.81 -32.15 16.63
CA HIS A 219 -11.67 -31.02 16.28
C HIS A 219 -11.19 -30.45 14.95
N LYS A 220 -11.97 -30.70 13.90
CA LYS A 220 -11.74 -30.20 12.53
C LYS A 220 -11.99 -28.68 12.50
N VAL A 221 -11.01 -27.91 12.98
CA VAL A 221 -10.98 -26.46 12.78
C VAL A 221 -10.79 -26.22 11.29
N ARG A 222 -11.74 -25.52 10.68
CA ARG A 222 -11.74 -25.14 9.27
C ARG A 222 -10.47 -24.34 8.97
N GLN A 223 -9.47 -25.00 8.41
CA GLN A 223 -8.24 -24.38 7.94
C GLN A 223 -8.61 -23.44 6.79
N HIS A 224 -8.66 -22.14 7.05
CA HIS A 224 -8.50 -21.16 5.98
C HIS A 224 -7.01 -21.18 5.58
N PRO A 225 -6.68 -21.15 4.27
CA PRO A 225 -5.29 -21.25 3.80
C PRO A 225 -4.48 -20.13 4.46
N GLY A 226 -3.61 -20.55 5.38
CA GLY A 226 -2.97 -19.68 6.36
C GLY A 226 -2.11 -18.65 5.67
N SER A 227 -2.31 -17.38 6.03
CA SER A 227 -1.42 -16.32 5.58
C SER A 227 -0.05 -16.45 6.26
N THR A 228 1.01 -16.69 5.48
CA THR A 228 2.36 -16.91 6.00
C THR A 228 3.19 -15.62 5.99
N LEU A 229 3.85 -15.37 7.12
CA LEU A 229 4.81 -14.28 7.29
C LEU A 229 6.23 -14.89 7.29
N ASP A 230 6.90 -14.82 6.16
CA ASP A 230 8.25 -15.37 5.99
C ASP A 230 9.28 -14.28 6.25
N LEU A 231 10.09 -14.45 7.30
CA LEU A 231 11.20 -13.55 7.62
C LEU A 231 12.49 -14.08 6.99
N GLN A 232 12.97 -13.41 5.95
CA GLN A 232 14.20 -13.74 5.22
C GLN A 232 15.36 -12.82 5.69
N PRO A 233 16.36 -13.36 6.40
CA PRO A 233 17.56 -12.60 6.71
C PRO A 233 18.40 -12.40 5.44
N SER A 234 18.85 -11.17 5.17
CA SER A 234 19.71 -10.83 4.03
C SER A 234 21.08 -10.37 4.50
N LYS A 235 22.12 -11.13 4.12
CA LYS A 235 23.53 -10.79 4.35
C LYS A 235 24.00 -9.65 3.43
N GLU A 236 23.41 -9.54 2.25
CA GLU A 236 23.71 -8.46 1.31
C GLU A 236 23.28 -7.11 1.88
N LEU A 237 22.09 -7.06 2.50
CA LEU A 237 21.59 -5.86 3.17
C LEU A 237 22.49 -5.46 4.35
N ASP A 238 22.99 -6.43 5.13
CA ASP A 238 23.98 -6.15 6.20
C ASP A 238 25.26 -5.54 5.65
N LYS A 239 25.82 -6.11 4.57
CA LYS A 239 27.07 -5.62 3.99
C LYS A 239 26.96 -4.15 3.56
N ILE A 240 25.83 -3.77 2.98
CA ILE A 240 25.58 -2.39 2.54
C ILE A 240 25.36 -1.47 3.75
N LEU A 241 24.66 -1.93 4.79
CA LEU A 241 24.45 -1.15 6.01
C LEU A 241 25.76 -0.94 6.79
N SER A 242 26.63 -1.94 6.89
CA SER A 242 27.96 -1.79 7.49
C SER A 242 28.84 -0.81 6.70
N GLN A 243 28.72 -0.81 5.37
CA GLN A 243 29.41 0.17 4.52
C GLN A 243 28.84 1.59 4.69
N MET A 244 27.55 1.72 4.98
CA MET A 244 26.87 2.98 5.23
C MET A 244 27.35 3.64 6.54
N GLU A 245 27.48 2.86 7.62
CA GLU A 245 27.88 3.36 8.94
C GLU A 245 29.30 3.98 8.94
N GLY A 246 30.20 3.51 8.07
CA GLY A 246 31.56 4.02 7.94
C GLY A 246 31.75 5.22 6.99
N ARG A 247 30.80 5.53 6.09
CA ARG A 247 31.07 6.43 4.95
C ARG A 247 30.50 7.85 5.05
N GLY A 248 29.79 8.21 6.12
CA GLY A 248 29.26 9.58 6.34
C GLY A 248 28.34 10.13 5.22
N GLY A 249 27.98 9.30 4.24
CA GLY A 249 27.32 9.65 2.98
C GLY A 249 26.02 8.89 2.78
N ASP A 250 25.13 8.96 3.77
CA ASP A 250 23.90 8.16 3.89
C ASP A 250 23.03 8.09 2.62
N THR A 251 23.04 9.11 1.75
CA THR A 251 22.09 9.19 0.61
C THR A 251 22.45 8.32 -0.59
N THR A 252 23.73 8.11 -0.88
CA THR A 252 24.17 7.29 -2.02
C THR A 252 23.97 5.82 -1.73
N ALA A 253 24.35 5.37 -0.53
CA ALA A 253 24.11 4.01 -0.08
C ALA A 253 22.61 3.65 -0.05
N ILE A 254 21.74 4.58 0.40
CA ILE A 254 20.29 4.39 0.34
C ILE A 254 19.81 4.20 -1.10
N LYS A 255 20.33 4.98 -2.06
CA LYS A 255 19.98 4.82 -3.48
C LYS A 255 20.43 3.47 -4.03
N ASP A 256 21.58 2.96 -3.60
CA ASP A 256 22.07 1.65 -4.02
C ASP A 256 21.21 0.51 -3.46
N ILE A 257 20.83 0.57 -2.18
CA ILE A 257 19.84 -0.35 -1.58
C ILE A 257 18.53 -0.30 -2.37
N CYS A 258 18.07 0.90 -2.73
CA CYS A 258 16.82 1.05 -3.48
C CYS A 258 16.87 0.40 -4.87
N LYS A 259 18.03 0.40 -5.52
CA LYS A 259 18.21 -0.29 -6.82
C LYS A 259 18.25 -1.81 -6.65
N ILE A 260 18.91 -2.31 -5.60
CA ILE A 260 19.08 -3.75 -5.39
C ILE A 260 17.76 -4.42 -4.99
N PHE A 261 16.93 -3.72 -4.20
CA PHE A 261 15.70 -4.26 -3.64
C PHE A 261 14.43 -3.69 -4.29
N ASP A 262 14.56 -3.00 -5.44
CA ASP A 262 13.46 -2.38 -6.18
C ASP A 262 12.54 -1.50 -5.30
N LEU A 263 13.16 -0.65 -4.47
CA LEU A 263 12.47 0.28 -3.58
C LEU A 263 12.39 1.67 -4.21
N ASN A 264 11.32 2.39 -3.88
CA ASN A 264 11.19 3.79 -4.27
C ASN A 264 12.10 4.69 -3.42
N ALA A 265 13.21 5.16 -4.00
CA ALA A 265 14.21 5.98 -3.31
C ALA A 265 13.63 7.25 -2.67
N ASN A 266 12.65 7.90 -3.30
CA ASN A 266 12.04 9.12 -2.76
C ASN A 266 11.29 8.83 -1.45
N ASN A 267 10.65 7.66 -1.33
CA ASN A 267 9.95 7.27 -0.11
C ASN A 267 10.92 6.89 1.01
N VAL A 268 12.04 6.23 0.66
CA VAL A 268 13.07 5.86 1.63
C VAL A 268 13.79 7.09 2.18
N LEU A 269 14.11 8.07 1.33
CA LEU A 269 14.72 9.32 1.76
C LEU A 269 13.84 10.11 2.75
N LYS A 270 12.51 10.08 2.61
CA LYS A 270 11.60 10.69 3.59
C LYS A 270 11.72 10.10 5.01
N TYR A 271 12.16 8.85 5.15
CA TYR A 271 12.42 8.26 6.47
C TYR A 271 13.69 8.82 7.11
N LYS A 272 14.66 9.26 6.30
CA LYS A 272 15.89 9.91 6.77
C LYS A 272 15.61 11.31 7.30
N ASP A 273 14.84 12.10 6.56
CA ASP A 273 14.53 13.52 6.87
C ASP A 273 13.57 13.69 8.06
N ARG A 274 13.17 12.59 8.71
CA ARG A 274 12.26 12.55 9.85
C ARG A 274 12.97 12.84 11.20
N MET A 275 14.11 13.52 11.16
CA MET A 275 14.85 14.00 12.34
C MET A 275 14.02 14.99 13.15
#